data_AF-A0A662JQ41-F1
#
_entry.id   AF-A0A662JQ41-F1
#
_cell.length_a   1.000
_cell.length_b   1.000
_cell.length_c   1.000
_cell.angle_alpha   90.00
_cell.angle_beta   90.00
_cell.angle_gamma   90.00
#
_symmetry.space_group_name_H-M   'P 1'
#
loop_
_entity.id
_entity.type
_entity.pdbx_description
1 polymer ?
#
loop_
_entity_poly.entity_id
_entity_poly.type
_entity_poly.pdbx_seq_one_letter_code
_entity_poly.pdbx_strand_id
1 'polypeptide(L)'
;AYALLGLIPSAVIGYVLFKFLLVKNGERPEKLSLESPFSFKVAFKALVTFTAILVITAMATRVFGVAGVLGSSILGGLVSAEAVIFTVFSLASAESASLELAIVCSLCATLSSVLNKVLFAKAMGADNRFIKDMWWRILLIIIPLILASIMLMS
;
A
#
# COMPACT_ATOMS: atom_id res chain seq x y z
N ALA A 1 -3.33 -2.77 19.53
CA ALA A 1 -2.46 -1.72 20.10
C ALA A 1 -1.20 -1.50 19.24
N TYR A 2 -0.41 -2.54 18.95
CA TYR A 2 0.86 -2.42 18.22
C TYR A 2 0.77 -1.89 16.78
N ALA A 3 -0.29 -2.21 16.03
CA ALA A 3 -0.50 -1.63 14.70
C ALA A 3 -0.62 -0.08 14.71
N LEU A 4 -1.22 0.48 15.77
CA LEU A 4 -1.33 1.93 15.95
C LEU A 4 0.02 2.58 16.28
N LEU A 5 0.91 1.84 16.95
CA LEU A 5 2.27 2.30 17.27
C LEU A 5 3.16 2.45 16.03
N GLY A 6 2.90 1.72 14.94
CA GLY A 6 3.59 1.93 13.66
C GLY A 6 2.96 3.05 12.84
N LEU A 7 1.63 3.11 12.81
CA LEU A 7 0.89 3.97 11.90
C LEU A 7 0.89 5.44 12.32
N ILE A 8 0.72 5.71 13.62
CA ILE A 8 0.67 7.09 14.14
C ILE A 8 2.02 7.81 13.92
N PRO A 9 3.18 7.25 14.28
CA PRO A 9 4.46 7.90 14.01
C PRO A 9 4.73 8.10 12.52
N SER A 10 4.43 7.11 11.67
CA SER A 10 4.59 7.25 10.22
C SER A 10 3.76 8.40 9.64
N ALA A 11 2.50 8.55 10.09
CA ALA A 11 1.63 9.65 9.67
C ALA A 11 2.15 11.01 10.16
N VAL A 12 2.61 11.10 11.41
CA VAL A 12 3.18 12.32 12.00
C VAL A 12 4.45 12.74 11.25
N ILE A 13 5.37 11.81 10.97
CA ILE A 13 6.59 12.07 10.21
C ILE A 13 6.25 12.59 8.81
N GLY A 14 5.31 11.95 8.13
CA GLY A 14 4.83 12.39 6.81
C GLY A 14 4.28 13.82 6.83
N TYR A 15 3.44 14.14 7.81
CA TYR A 15 2.85 15.47 7.95
C TYR A 15 3.89 16.56 8.26
N VAL A 16 4.84 16.27 9.17
CA VAL A 16 5.93 17.18 9.51
C VAL A 16 6.83 17.44 8.30
N LEU A 17 7.21 16.39 7.56
CA LEU A 17 8.00 16.53 6.33
C LEU A 17 7.27 17.37 5.27
N PHE A 18 5.97 17.19 5.12
CA PHE A 18 5.14 17.99 4.21
C PHE A 18 5.13 19.47 4.60
N LYS A 19 4.90 19.79 5.88
CA LYS A 19 4.96 21.17 6.41
C LYS A 19 6.31 21.82 6.17
N PHE A 20 7.40 21.13 6.47
CA PHE A 20 8.76 21.65 6.24
C PHE A 20 9.03 21.92 4.76
N LEU A 21 8.53 21.06 3.86
CA LEU A 21 8.65 21.25 2.42
C LEU A 21 7.88 22.46 1.90
N LEU A 22 6.64 22.65 2.35
CA LEU A 22 5.82 23.81 1.96
C LEU A 22 6.49 25.11 2.37
N VAL A 23 7.01 25.17 3.61
CA VAL A 23 7.73 26.35 4.12
C VAL A 23 9.02 26.59 3.32
N LYS A 24 9.77 25.53 2.97
CA LYS A 24 11.03 25.65 2.23
C LYS A 24 10.84 26.04 0.76
N ASN A 25 9.83 25.51 0.09
CA ASN A 25 9.68 25.66 -1.37
C ASN A 25 8.80 26.85 -1.79
N GLY A 26 8.13 27.53 -0.86
CA GLY A 26 7.24 28.66 -1.17
C GLY A 26 6.00 28.19 -1.92
N GLU A 27 4.84 28.29 -1.28
CA GLU A 27 3.58 27.69 -1.72
C GLU A 27 3.28 27.81 -3.22
N ARG A 28 3.39 26.69 -3.94
CA ARG A 28 2.54 26.42 -5.11
C ARG A 28 2.10 24.96 -5.06
N PRO A 29 1.06 24.61 -4.28
CA PRO A 29 0.31 23.40 -4.59
C PRO A 29 -0.23 23.58 -6.01
N GLU A 30 0.29 22.82 -6.97
CA GLU A 30 -0.35 22.72 -8.29
C GLU A 30 -1.81 22.38 -8.07
N LYS A 31 -2.73 23.22 -8.57
CA LYS A 31 -4.15 22.90 -8.57
C LYS A 31 -4.35 21.71 -9.50
N LEU A 32 -4.33 20.51 -8.95
CA LEU A 32 -4.80 19.31 -9.64
C LEU A 32 -6.28 19.54 -9.94
N SER A 33 -6.63 19.67 -11.21
CA SER A 33 -8.02 19.68 -11.67
C SER A 33 -8.60 18.28 -11.43
N LEU A 34 -9.20 18.08 -10.26
CA LEU A 34 -9.83 16.81 -9.92
C LEU A 34 -11.04 16.60 -10.84
N GLU A 35 -10.97 15.56 -11.67
CA GLU A 35 -12.15 15.03 -12.37
C GLU A 35 -13.20 14.65 -11.33
N SER A 36 -14.49 14.83 -11.66
CA SER A 36 -15.62 14.69 -10.73
C SER A 36 -15.45 13.52 -9.73
N PRO A 37 -15.58 13.75 -8.41
CA PRO A 37 -15.37 12.74 -7.36
C PRO A 37 -16.35 11.56 -7.42
N PHE A 38 -17.32 11.60 -8.34
CA PHE A 38 -18.36 10.58 -8.57
C PHE A 38 -18.33 10.04 -10.01
N SER A 39 -17.14 9.73 -10.52
CA SER A 39 -17.01 9.09 -11.83
C SER A 39 -17.34 7.60 -11.75
N PHE A 40 -18.51 7.20 -12.28
CA PHE A 40 -18.88 5.79 -12.45
C PHE A 40 -17.82 4.98 -13.21
N LYS A 41 -17.10 5.63 -14.12
CA LYS A 41 -15.99 5.02 -14.87
C LYS A 41 -14.81 4.67 -13.95
N VAL A 42 -14.49 5.52 -12.98
CA VAL A 42 -13.45 5.25 -11.97
C VAL A 42 -13.90 4.14 -11.02
N ALA A 43 -15.16 4.18 -10.55
CA ALA A 43 -15.72 3.14 -9.70
C ALA A 43 -15.74 1.77 -10.38
N PHE A 44 -16.15 1.71 -11.65
CA PHE A 44 -16.17 0.47 -12.43
C PHE A 44 -14.75 -0.09 -12.66
N LYS A 45 -13.78 0.78 -12.96
CA LYS A 45 -12.37 0.35 -13.04
C LYS A 45 -11.89 -0.26 -11.72
N ALA A 46 -12.18 0.40 -10.59
CA ALA A 46 -11.84 -0.12 -9.27
C ALA A 46 -12.49 -1.50 -9.02
N LEU A 47 -13.79 -1.66 -9.31
CA LEU A 47 -14.51 -2.92 -9.18
C LEU A 47 -13.84 -4.05 -10.00
N VAL A 48 -13.50 -3.79 -11.27
CA VAL A 48 -12.84 -4.77 -12.14
C VAL A 48 -11.46 -5.13 -11.59
N THR A 49 -10.68 -4.15 -11.13
CA THR A 49 -9.37 -4.39 -10.52
C THR A 49 -9.48 -5.21 -9.24
N PHE A 50 -10.42 -4.89 -8.34
CA PHE A 50 -10.67 -5.65 -7.11
C PHE A 50 -11.07 -7.09 -7.43
N THR A 51 -11.99 -7.29 -8.38
CA THR A 51 -12.44 -8.62 -8.81
C THR A 51 -11.28 -9.44 -9.36
N ALA A 52 -10.43 -8.84 -10.22
CA ALA A 52 -9.29 -9.53 -10.80
C ALA A 52 -8.27 -9.97 -9.73
N ILE A 53 -7.93 -9.09 -8.79
CA ILE A 53 -7.02 -9.40 -7.68
C ILE A 53 -7.60 -10.54 -6.84
N LEU A 54 -8.89 -10.46 -6.49
CA LEU A 54 -9.56 -11.49 -5.69
C LEU A 54 -9.53 -12.86 -6.37
N VAL A 55 -9.84 -12.92 -7.68
CA VAL A 55 -9.79 -14.17 -8.45
C VAL A 55 -8.36 -14.71 -8.52
N ILE A 56 -7.36 -13.88 -8.81
CA ILE A 56 -5.96 -14.31 -8.88
C ILE A 56 -5.48 -14.84 -7.53
N THR A 57 -5.76 -14.14 -6.43
CA THR A 57 -5.37 -14.57 -5.07
C THR A 57 -6.11 -15.84 -4.65
N ALA A 58 -7.42 -15.97 -4.94
CA ALA A 58 -8.17 -17.19 -4.65
C ALA A 58 -7.65 -18.40 -5.44
N MET A 59 -7.32 -18.20 -6.72
CA MET A 59 -6.70 -19.24 -7.56
C MET A 59 -5.29 -19.60 -7.06
N ALA A 60 -4.47 -18.61 -6.72
CA ALA A 60 -3.14 -18.84 -6.15
C ALA A 60 -3.20 -19.58 -4.82
N THR A 61 -4.20 -19.28 -3.97
CA THR A 61 -4.47 -20.00 -2.73
C THR A 61 -4.79 -21.47 -2.99
N ARG A 62 -5.64 -21.77 -3.99
CA ARG A 62 -5.98 -23.16 -4.35
C ARG A 62 -4.81 -23.94 -4.93
N VAL A 63 -3.98 -23.32 -5.77
CA VAL A 63 -2.92 -24.03 -6.51
C VAL A 63 -1.62 -24.13 -5.71
N PHE A 64 -1.24 -23.07 -5.01
CA PHE A 64 0.07 -22.93 -4.36
C PHE A 64 -0.02 -22.77 -2.83
N GLY A 65 -1.22 -22.91 -2.26
CA GLY A 65 -1.45 -22.78 -0.82
C GLY A 65 -0.94 -21.44 -0.26
N VAL A 66 -0.31 -21.50 0.91
CA VAL A 66 0.23 -20.35 1.65
C VAL A 66 1.21 -19.50 0.80
N ALA A 67 2.09 -20.15 0.05
CA ALA A 67 3.07 -19.46 -0.79
C ALA A 67 2.40 -18.67 -1.93
N GLY A 68 1.30 -19.20 -2.48
CA GLY A 68 0.48 -18.52 -3.48
C GLY A 68 -0.18 -17.26 -2.94
N VAL A 69 -0.72 -17.32 -1.72
CA VAL A 69 -1.35 -16.17 -1.07
C VAL A 69 -0.33 -15.06 -0.85
N LEU A 70 0.85 -15.40 -0.30
CA LEU A 70 1.93 -14.45 -0.06
C LEU A 70 2.42 -13.80 -1.37
N GLY A 71 2.71 -14.61 -2.39
CA GLY A 71 3.18 -14.10 -3.68
C GLY A 71 2.15 -13.20 -4.36
N SER A 72 0.88 -13.59 -4.36
CA SER A 72 -0.21 -12.78 -4.91
C SER A 72 -0.42 -11.49 -4.11
N SER A 73 -0.16 -11.48 -2.80
CA SER A 73 -0.31 -10.30 -1.95
C SER A 73 0.80 -9.27 -2.19
N ILE A 74 2.03 -9.72 -2.44
CA ILE A 74 3.15 -8.84 -2.81
C ILE A 74 2.88 -8.19 -4.16
N LEU A 75 2.53 -8.97 -5.18
CA LEU A 75 2.27 -8.47 -6.53
C LEU A 75 0.98 -7.62 -6.59
N GLY A 76 -0.09 -8.10 -5.98
CA GLY A 76 -1.37 -7.39 -5.88
C GLY A 76 -1.23 -6.11 -5.08
N GLY A 77 -0.39 -6.09 -4.04
CA GLY A 77 -0.10 -4.91 -3.24
C GLY A 77 0.60 -3.79 -4.01
N LEU A 78 1.37 -4.12 -5.06
CA LEU A 78 1.88 -3.09 -5.98
C LEU A 78 0.70 -2.37 -6.64
N VAL A 79 -0.36 -3.09 -7.02
CA VAL A 79 -1.55 -2.51 -7.66
C VAL A 79 -2.44 -1.78 -6.66
N SER A 80 -2.89 -2.47 -5.60
CA SER A 80 -3.68 -1.89 -4.51
C SER A 80 -3.52 -2.74 -3.24
N ALA A 81 -3.08 -2.11 -2.15
CA ALA A 81 -3.02 -2.75 -0.85
C ALA A 81 -4.42 -2.99 -0.28
N GLU A 82 -5.37 -2.07 -0.45
CA GLU A 82 -6.72 -2.23 0.10
C GLU A 82 -7.42 -3.46 -0.50
N ALA A 83 -7.23 -3.69 -1.80
CA ALA A 83 -7.77 -4.83 -2.51
C ALA A 83 -7.32 -6.16 -1.90
N VAL A 84 -6.01 -6.27 -1.67
CA VAL A 84 -5.40 -7.47 -1.13
C VAL A 84 -5.86 -7.69 0.30
N ILE A 85 -5.83 -6.64 1.14
CA ILE A 85 -6.29 -6.71 2.54
C ILE A 85 -7.73 -7.24 2.58
N PHE A 86 -8.66 -6.64 1.83
CA PHE A 86 -10.04 -7.09 1.78
C PHE A 86 -10.16 -8.56 1.35
N THR A 87 -9.38 -8.96 0.36
CA THR A 87 -9.37 -10.33 -0.17
C THR A 87 -8.87 -11.35 0.86
N VAL A 88 -7.71 -11.11 1.48
CA VAL A 88 -7.11 -12.08 2.41
C VAL A 88 -7.89 -12.18 3.72
N PHE A 89 -8.50 -11.09 4.19
CA PHE A 89 -9.42 -11.13 5.32
C PHE A 89 -10.75 -11.81 4.97
N SER A 90 -11.25 -11.68 3.74
CA SER A 90 -12.43 -12.44 3.28
C SER A 90 -12.13 -13.94 3.26
N LEU A 91 -10.95 -14.35 2.77
CA LEU A 91 -10.51 -15.75 2.81
C LEU A 91 -10.35 -16.28 4.24
N ALA A 92 -9.83 -15.46 5.16
CA ALA A 92 -9.74 -15.83 6.57
C ALA A 92 -11.13 -15.98 7.21
N SER A 93 -12.08 -15.09 6.88
CA SER A 93 -13.47 -15.20 7.37
C SER A 93 -14.21 -16.42 6.83
N ALA A 94 -13.83 -16.90 5.65
CA ALA A 94 -14.35 -18.12 5.02
C ALA A 94 -13.56 -19.38 5.42
N GLU A 95 -12.74 -19.32 6.48
CA GLU A 95 -11.89 -20.41 6.99
C GLU A 95 -10.96 -21.03 5.93
N SER A 96 -10.73 -20.31 4.83
CA SER A 96 -9.91 -20.73 3.69
C SER A 96 -8.45 -20.32 3.83
N ALA A 97 -8.14 -19.47 4.82
CA ALA A 97 -6.80 -19.03 5.20
C ALA A 97 -6.74 -18.75 6.71
N SER A 98 -5.55 -18.82 7.33
CA SER A 98 -5.40 -18.44 8.73
C SER A 98 -5.41 -16.91 8.91
N LEU A 99 -5.90 -16.44 10.06
CA LEU A 99 -5.88 -15.01 10.41
C LEU A 99 -4.45 -14.44 10.41
N GLU A 100 -3.50 -15.22 10.91
CA GLU A 100 -2.07 -14.86 10.90
C GLU A 100 -1.54 -14.64 9.48
N LEU A 101 -1.88 -15.54 8.54
CA LEU A 101 -1.51 -15.39 7.15
C LEU A 101 -2.13 -14.12 6.53
N ALA A 102 -3.38 -13.81 6.85
CA ALA A 102 -4.04 -12.59 6.39
C ALA A 102 -3.35 -11.31 6.90
N ILE A 103 -2.88 -11.31 8.16
CA ILE A 103 -2.11 -10.21 8.75
C ILE A 103 -0.78 -10.04 8.01
N VAL A 104 -0.01 -11.13 7.83
CA VAL A 104 1.28 -11.06 7.12
C VAL A 104 1.10 -10.59 5.68
N CYS A 105 0.12 -11.15 4.95
CA CYS A 105 -0.19 -10.73 3.58
C CYS A 105 -0.57 -9.26 3.49
N SER A 106 -1.33 -8.75 4.46
CA SER A 106 -1.72 -7.33 4.55
C SER A 106 -0.54 -6.41 4.76
N LEU A 107 0.42 -6.81 5.60
CA LEU A 107 1.67 -6.08 5.81
C LEU A 107 2.53 -6.07 4.53
N CYS A 108 2.71 -7.23 3.89
CA CYS A 108 3.42 -7.34 2.62
C CYS A 108 2.79 -6.47 1.53
N ALA A 109 1.47 -6.51 1.38
CA ALA A 109 0.75 -5.70 0.41
C ALA A 109 0.91 -4.19 0.66
N THR A 110 0.87 -3.77 1.94
CA THR A 110 1.08 -2.38 2.33
C THR A 110 2.49 -1.91 1.98
N LEU A 111 3.51 -2.74 2.27
CA LEU A 111 4.90 -2.44 1.90
C LEU A 111 5.06 -2.32 0.38
N SER A 112 4.50 -3.26 -0.39
CA SER A 112 4.49 -3.19 -1.86
C SER A 112 3.84 -1.90 -2.37
N SER A 113 2.68 -1.50 -1.83
CA SER A 113 1.97 -0.29 -2.25
C SER A 113 2.76 0.99 -2.00
N VAL A 114 3.55 1.04 -0.93
CA VAL A 114 4.44 2.17 -0.66
C VAL A 114 5.56 2.23 -1.70
N LEU A 115 6.15 1.08 -2.07
CA LEU A 115 7.21 1.01 -3.09
C LEU A 115 6.70 1.41 -4.48
N ASN A 116 5.47 1.05 -4.84
CA ASN A 116 4.92 1.38 -6.16
C ASN A 116 4.75 2.90 -6.38
N LYS A 117 4.71 3.71 -5.32
CA LYS A 117 4.65 5.17 -5.46
C LYS A 117 5.87 5.73 -6.19
N VAL A 118 7.05 5.16 -5.96
CA VAL A 118 8.27 5.53 -6.70
C VAL A 118 8.17 5.15 -8.17
N LEU A 119 7.65 3.95 -8.45
CA LEU A 119 7.47 3.48 -9.82
C LEU A 119 6.49 4.37 -10.58
N PHE A 120 5.39 4.78 -9.95
CA PHE A 120 4.44 5.73 -10.53
C PHE A 120 5.05 7.11 -10.77
N ALA A 121 5.77 7.67 -9.80
CA ALA A 121 6.44 8.95 -9.99
C ALA A 121 7.42 8.90 -11.18
N LYS A 122 8.18 7.80 -11.30
CA LYS A 122 9.12 7.60 -12.42
C LYS A 122 8.38 7.42 -13.75
N ALA A 123 7.29 6.65 -13.78
CA ALA A 123 6.48 6.41 -14.97
C ALA A 123 5.82 7.69 -15.49
N MET A 124 5.47 8.62 -14.59
CA MET A 124 4.92 9.94 -14.92
C MET A 124 6.00 10.97 -15.31
N GLY A 125 7.27 10.55 -15.43
CA GLY A 125 8.37 11.39 -15.93
C GLY A 125 9.06 12.25 -14.87
N ALA A 126 8.96 11.90 -13.58
CA ALA A 126 9.65 12.66 -12.54
C ALA A 126 11.19 12.59 -12.67
N ASP A 127 11.86 13.71 -12.38
CA ASP A 127 13.32 13.83 -12.40
C ASP A 127 13.98 12.84 -11.42
N ASN A 128 15.14 12.28 -11.81
CA ASN A 128 15.98 11.44 -10.96
C ASN A 128 16.33 12.07 -9.60
N ARG A 129 16.47 13.40 -9.51
CA ARG A 129 16.66 14.11 -8.23
C ARG A 129 15.43 13.97 -7.34
N PHE A 130 14.23 14.17 -7.90
CA PHE A 130 12.97 14.00 -7.18
C PHE A 130 12.77 12.55 -6.74
N ILE A 131 13.05 11.58 -7.62
CA ILE A 131 12.99 10.14 -7.30
C ILE A 131 13.94 9.79 -6.15
N LYS A 132 15.18 10.30 -6.15
CA LYS A 132 16.16 10.06 -5.08
C LYS A 132 15.69 10.64 -3.74
N ASP A 133 15.13 11.85 -3.76
CA ASP A 133 14.54 12.46 -2.57
C ASP A 133 13.33 11.69 -2.05
N MET A 134 12.48 11.19 -2.97
CA MET A 134 11.29 10.42 -2.62
C MET A 134 11.65 9.08 -1.97
N TRP A 135 12.70 8.42 -2.46
CA TRP A 135 13.24 7.20 -1.85
C TRP A 135 13.63 7.39 -0.38
N TRP A 136 14.39 8.44 -0.07
CA TRP A 136 14.80 8.71 1.31
C TRP A 136 13.63 8.96 2.24
N ARG A 137 12.61 9.68 1.76
CA ARG A 137 11.39 9.98 2.54
C ARG A 137 10.55 8.73 2.76
N ILE A 138 10.43 7.87 1.74
CA ILE A 138 9.72 6.60 1.85
C ILE A 138 10.42 5.69 2.86
N LEU A 139 11.75 5.59 2.83
CA LEU A 139 12.49 4.82 3.83
C LEU A 139 12.23 5.31 5.26
N LEU A 140 12.23 6.63 5.48
CA LEU A 140 11.91 7.22 6.79
C LEU A 140 10.50 6.86 7.28
N ILE A 141 9.50 6.88 6.38
CA ILE A 141 8.10 6.58 6.73
C ILE A 141 7.88 5.07 6.97
N ILE A 142 8.70 4.20 6.37
CA ILE A 142 8.60 2.74 6.50
C ILE A 142 9.23 2.23 7.82
N ILE A 143 10.21 2.93 8.41
CA ILE A 143 10.91 2.47 9.63
C ILE A 143 9.94 2.13 10.78
N PRO A 144 8.99 3.01 11.18
CA PRO A 144 8.05 2.70 12.26
C PRO A 144 7.12 1.52 11.93
N LEU A 145 6.77 1.35 10.65
CA LEU A 145 5.96 0.24 10.15
C LEU A 145 6.70 -1.10 10.27
N ILE A 146 8.00 -1.12 9.94
CA ILE A 146 8.83 -2.33 10.09
C ILE A 146 8.99 -2.68 11.58
N LEU A 147 9.29 -1.69 12.43
CA LEU A 147 9.45 -1.91 13.87
C LEU A 147 8.16 -2.45 14.50
N ALA A 148 7.00 -1.87 14.17
CA ALA A 148 5.72 -2.36 14.64
C ALA A 148 5.41 -3.78 14.14
N SER A 149 5.83 -4.12 12.93
CA SER A 149 5.67 -5.48 12.38
C SER A 149 6.53 -6.49 13.14
N ILE A 150 7.79 -6.15 13.45
CA ILE A 150 8.68 -7.02 14.23
C ILE A 150 8.11 -7.25 15.64
N MET A 151 7.61 -6.21 16.29
CA MET A 151 6.99 -6.32 17.63
C MET A 151 5.68 -7.12 17.65
N LEU A 152 4.99 -7.25 16.51
CA LEU A 152 3.80 -8.10 16.38
C LEU A 152 4.15 -9.58 16.19
N MET A 153 5.37 -9.88 15.73
CA MET A 153 5.87 -11.24 15.48
C MET A 153 6.66 -11.82 16.66
N SER A 154 7.04 -10.99 17.64
CA SER A 154 7.71 -11.35 18.89
C SER A 154 6.72 -11.56 20.03
#